data_AF-A0A7X7PJ64-F1
#
_entry.id   AF-A0A7X7PJ64-F1
#
_cell.length_a   1.000
_cell.length_b   1.000
_cell.length_c   1.000
_cell.angle_alpha   90.00
_cell.angle_beta   90.00
_cell.angle_gamma   90.00
#
_symmetry.space_group_name_H-M   'P 1'
#
loop_
_entity.id
_entity.type
_entity.pdbx_description
1 polymer ?
#
loop_
_entity_poly.entity_id
_entity_poly.type
_entity_poly.pdbx_seq_one_letter_code
_entity_poly.pdbx_strand_id
1 'polypeptide(L)'
;MHIRNAPTKLMKDLGYHAGYRYAHDSPDHYIPQEYLPDEVRGESFYEPGPFAYEREIAKRLSWWARLREQAGEGAADGEPGSAATDDRGT
;
A
#
# COMPACT_ATOMS: atom_id res chain seq x y z
N MET A 1 4.46 4.80 10.06
CA MET A 1 4.37 3.39 9.60
C MET A 1 2.89 3.02 9.51
N HIS A 2 2.36 2.84 8.31
CA HIS A 2 0.92 2.84 8.04
C HIS A 2 0.20 1.51 8.36
N ILE A 3 0.93 0.39 8.44
CA ILE A 3 0.35 -0.94 8.76
C ILE A 3 0.12 -1.20 10.25
N ARG A 4 0.51 -0.27 11.13
CA ARG A 4 0.34 -0.46 12.59
C ARG A 4 -1.11 -0.23 13.00
N ASN A 5 -1.61 -1.07 13.92
CA ASN A 5 -2.87 -0.79 14.62
C ASN A 5 -2.70 0.45 15.53
N ALA A 6 -3.74 1.26 15.62
CA ALA A 6 -3.81 2.45 16.47
C ALA A 6 -5.08 2.44 17.33
N PRO A 7 -5.20 1.53 18.31
CA PRO A 7 -6.43 1.37 19.10
C PRO A 7 -6.65 2.49 20.12
N THR A 8 -5.61 3.23 20.51
CA THR A 8 -5.72 4.34 21.46
C THR A 8 -5.65 5.69 20.76
N LYS A 9 -6.27 6.72 21.36
CA LYS A 9 -6.24 8.10 20.83
C LYS A 9 -4.80 8.61 20.70
N LEU A 10 -3.96 8.37 21.72
CA LEU A 10 -2.55 8.73 21.70
C LEU A 10 -1.79 8.10 20.51
N MET A 11 -2.04 6.84 20.18
CA MET A 11 -1.38 6.18 19.05
C MET A 11 -1.79 6.80 17.70
N LYS A 12 -3.06 7.19 17.56
CA LYS A 12 -3.55 7.91 16.36
C LYS A 12 -2.89 9.28 16.24
N ASP A 13 -2.80 10.01 17.35
CA ASP A 13 -2.17 11.34 17.40
C ASP A 13 -0.67 11.27 17.07
N LEU A 14 -0.01 10.15 17.41
CA LEU A 14 1.37 9.84 17.02
C LEU A 14 1.52 9.36 15.55
N GLY A 15 0.44 9.38 14.77
CA GLY A 15 0.45 9.01 13.36
C GLY A 15 0.56 7.50 13.11
N TYR A 16 0.26 6.67 14.10
CA TYR A 16 0.16 5.23 13.88
C TYR A 16 -1.06 5.02 12.99
N HIS A 17 -0.93 4.19 11.95
CA HIS A 17 -1.95 3.97 10.91
C HIS A 17 -2.11 5.08 9.85
N ALA A 18 -1.52 6.27 10.04
CA ALA A 18 -1.60 7.34 9.06
C ALA A 18 -0.99 6.91 7.70
N GLY A 19 -1.72 7.17 6.61
CA GLY A 19 -1.31 6.83 5.25
C GLY A 19 -1.57 5.38 4.81
N TYR A 20 -2.32 4.59 5.58
CA TYR A 20 -2.79 3.28 5.10
C TYR A 20 -3.82 3.47 3.99
N ARG A 21 -3.63 2.82 2.84
CA ARG A 21 -4.63 2.83 1.78
C ARG A 21 -5.33 1.49 1.73
N TYR A 22 -6.65 1.53 1.81
CA TYR A 22 -7.46 0.33 1.80
C TYR A 22 -7.62 -0.17 0.36
N ALA A 23 -6.99 -1.31 0.04
CA ALA A 23 -6.91 -1.81 -1.34
C ALA A 23 -8.28 -2.06 -1.98
N HIS A 24 -9.30 -2.44 -1.20
CA HIS A 24 -10.64 -2.73 -1.71
C HIS A 24 -11.40 -1.49 -2.21
N ASP A 25 -10.98 -0.28 -1.83
CA ASP A 25 -11.59 0.95 -2.35
C ASP A 25 -11.07 1.30 -3.77
N SER A 26 -9.98 0.67 -4.21
CA SER A 26 -9.46 0.87 -5.56
C SER A 26 -10.23 0.04 -6.59
N PRO A 27 -10.43 0.54 -7.83
CA PRO A 27 -11.16 -0.19 -8.88
C PRO A 27 -10.63 -1.61 -9.16
N ASP A 28 -9.32 -1.78 -9.03
CA ASP A 28 -8.62 -3.04 -9.31
C ASP A 28 -8.44 -3.93 -8.06
N HIS A 29 -8.99 -3.50 -6.92
CA HIS A 29 -8.76 -4.08 -5.60
C HIS A 29 -7.26 -4.26 -5.28
N TYR A 30 -6.42 -3.36 -5.81
CA TYR A 30 -4.98 -3.37 -5.65
C TYR A 30 -4.45 -1.94 -5.62
N ILE A 31 -3.67 -1.62 -4.58
CA ILE A 31 -2.98 -0.36 -4.46
C ILE A 31 -1.48 -0.66 -4.30
N PRO A 32 -0.61 -0.08 -5.13
CA PRO A 32 0.83 -0.21 -4.97
C PRO A 32 1.23 0.57 -3.71
N GLN A 33 1.55 -0.15 -2.64
CA GLN A 33 1.94 0.38 -1.33
C GLN A 33 3.06 -0.50 -0.76
N GLU A 34 4.01 0.13 -0.07
CA GLU A 34 5.12 -0.58 0.55
C GLU A 34 4.68 -1.23 1.87
N TYR A 35 4.75 -2.56 1.97
CA TYR A 35 4.33 -3.30 3.15
C TYR A 35 5.49 -3.94 3.90
N LEU A 36 6.64 -4.10 3.22
CA LEU A 36 7.84 -4.61 3.84
C LEU A 36 8.55 -3.49 4.60
N PRO A 37 9.25 -3.82 5.70
CA PRO A 37 10.09 -2.86 6.38
C PRO A 37 11.31 -2.51 5.52
N ASP A 38 11.95 -1.38 5.81
CA ASP A 38 12.98 -0.79 4.95
C ASP A 38 14.18 -1.73 4.74
N GLU A 39 14.48 -2.58 5.72
CA GLU A 39 15.60 -3.52 5.71
C GLU A 39 15.46 -4.64 4.67
N VAL A 40 14.23 -4.98 4.26
CA VAL A 40 13.95 -6.03 3.27
C VAL A 40 13.08 -5.51 2.12
N ARG A 41 13.11 -4.19 1.91
CA ARG A 41 12.33 -3.56 0.85
C ARG A 41 12.76 -4.10 -0.51
N GLY A 42 11.78 -4.50 -1.32
CA GLY A 42 12.03 -5.02 -2.67
C GLY A 42 12.45 -6.50 -2.72
N GLU A 43 12.65 -7.14 -1.57
CA GLU A 43 12.95 -8.57 -1.52
C GLU A 43 11.73 -9.42 -1.90
N SER A 44 11.98 -10.51 -2.63
CA SER A 44 10.95 -11.49 -2.99
C SER A 44 11.18 -12.79 -2.24
N PHE A 45 10.20 -13.20 -1.44
CA PHE A 45 10.27 -14.44 -0.64
C PHE A 45 9.53 -15.61 -1.28
N TYR A 46 8.79 -15.38 -2.38
CA TYR A 46 8.00 -16.42 -3.04
C TYR A 46 8.18 -16.35 -4.55
N GLU A 47 8.65 -17.46 -5.11
CA GLU A 47 8.77 -17.68 -6.55
C GLU A 47 7.80 -18.80 -6.94
N PRO A 48 6.73 -18.51 -7.69
CA PRO A 48 5.78 -19.53 -8.11
C PRO A 48 6.43 -20.50 -9.11
N GLY A 49 6.23 -21.80 -8.89
CA GLY A 49 6.67 -22.84 -9.80
C GLY A 49 5.82 -22.93 -11.08
N PRO A 50 6.25 -23.75 -12.05
CA PRO A 50 5.61 -23.82 -13.37
C PRO A 50 4.34 -24.70 -13.39
N PHE A 51 3.94 -25.31 -12.27
CA PHE A 51 2.93 -26.37 -12.27
C PHE A 51 1.60 -25.94 -11.63
N ALA A 52 0.53 -26.57 -12.10
CA ALA A 52 -0.82 -26.44 -11.55
C ALA A 52 -1.26 -24.96 -11.38
N TYR A 53 -1.75 -24.63 -10.18
CA TYR A 53 -2.32 -23.33 -9.86
C TYR A 53 -1.27 -22.23 -9.69
N GLU A 54 0.00 -22.58 -9.44
CA GLU A 54 1.07 -21.59 -9.32
C GLU A 54 1.30 -20.81 -10.61
N ARG A 55 0.95 -21.38 -11.77
CA ARG A 55 0.93 -20.63 -13.04
C ARG A 55 -0.03 -19.45 -13.01
N GLU A 56 -1.18 -19.60 -12.37
CA GLU A 56 -2.16 -18.51 -12.26
C GLU A 56 -1.70 -17.46 -11.25
N ILE A 57 -1.10 -17.91 -10.14
CA ILE A 57 -0.47 -17.02 -9.17
C ILE A 57 0.64 -16.21 -9.84
N ALA A 58 1.50 -16.82 -10.67
CA ALA A 58 2.56 -16.15 -11.40
C ALA A 58 2.03 -15.04 -12.34
N LYS A 59 0.92 -15.30 -13.05
CA LYS A 59 0.26 -14.28 -13.87
C LYS A 59 -0.23 -13.11 -13.02
N ARG A 60 -0.85 -13.39 -11.87
CA ARG A 60 -1.34 -12.36 -10.95
C ARG A 60 -0.20 -11.53 -10.36
N LEU A 61 0.88 -12.16 -9.92
CA LEU A 61 2.09 -11.49 -9.43
C LEU A 61 2.72 -10.60 -10.52
N SER A 62 2.78 -11.09 -11.76
CA SER A 62 3.28 -10.31 -12.91
C SER A 62 2.39 -9.09 -13.21
N TRP A 63 1.07 -9.24 -13.10
CA TRP A 63 0.13 -8.13 -13.26
C TRP A 63 0.32 -7.07 -12.16
N TRP A 64 0.45 -7.47 -10.90
CA TRP A 64 0.77 -6.54 -9.81
C TRP A 64 2.12 -5.84 -9.98
N ALA A 65 3.14 -6.54 -10.50
CA ALA A 65 4.43 -5.94 -10.78
C ALA A 65 4.33 -4.79 -11.81
N ARG A 66 3.55 -4.99 -12.88
CA ARG A 66 3.28 -3.94 -13.87
C ARG A 66 2.54 -2.75 -13.28
N LEU A 67 1.55 -2.98 -12.43
CA LEU A 67 0.83 -1.89 -11.74
C LEU A 67 1.75 -1.08 -10.82
N ARG A 68 2.71 -1.75 -10.15
CA ARG A 68 3.72 -1.06 -9.34
C ARG A 68 4.64 -0.19 -10.18
N GLU A 69 5.08 -0.68 -11.33
CA GLU A 69 5.92 0.08 -12.27
C GLU A 69 5.19 1.34 -12.77
N GLN A 70 3.94 1.19 -13.23
CA GLN A 70 3.11 2.31 -13.68
C GLN A 70 2.86 3.35 -12.59
N ALA A 71 2.70 2.92 -11.34
CA ALA A 71 2.53 3.83 -10.21
C ALA A 71 3.85 4.49 -9.78
N GLY A 72 4.99 3.82 -9.95
CA GLY A 72 6.32 4.39 -9.73
C GLY A 72 6.65 5.50 -10.72
N GLU A 73 6.21 5.36 -11.98
CA GLU A 73 6.35 6.38 -13.02
C GLU A 73 5.45 7.61 -12.75
N GLY A 74 4.28 7.41 -12.12
CA GLY A 74 3.35 8.49 -11.76
C GLY A 74 3.64 9.21 -10.44
N ALA A 75 4.61 8.75 -9.64
CA ALA A 75 4.91 9.31 -8.32
C ALA A 75 5.95 10.46 -8.34
N ALA A 76 6.47 10.85 -9.51
CA ALA A 76 7.39 11.98 -9.62
C ALA A 76 6.69 13.35 -9.54
N ASP A 77 5.37 13.42 -9.77
CA ASP A 77 4.61 14.67 -9.81
C ASP A 77 3.27 14.52 -9.07
N GLY A 78 3.28 14.69 -7.73
CA GLY A 78 2.02 14.79 -7.00
C GLY A 78 2.14 14.61 -5.49
N GLU A 79 2.54 15.68 -4.78
CA GLU A 79 1.92 15.93 -3.47
C GLU A 79 0.42 16.19 -3.71
N PRO A 80 -0.46 15.48 -3.01
CA PRO A 80 -1.42 16.17 -2.14
C PRO A 80 -1.76 15.32 -0.91
N GLY A 81 -2.23 15.85 0.21
CA GLY A 81 -2.59 17.20 0.60
C GLY A 81 -3.10 17.08 2.03
N SER A 82 -2.67 18.00 2.90
CA SER A 82 -3.22 18.12 4.25
C SER A 82 -4.69 18.54 4.15
N ALA A 83 -5.61 17.61 4.30
CA ALA A 83 -7.04 17.90 4.39
C ALA A 83 -7.38 18.35 5.82
N ALA A 84 -7.38 19.66 5.99
CA ALA A 84 -8.25 20.49 6.83
C ALA A 84 -8.87 19.84 8.09
N THR A 85 -8.39 20.27 9.25
CA THR A 85 -9.15 20.26 10.50
C THR A 85 -10.20 21.38 10.40
N ASP A 86 -11.47 21.01 10.18
CA ASP A 86 -12.59 21.96 10.26
C ASP A 86 -12.99 22.09 11.73
N ASP A 87 -12.48 23.17 12.34
CA ASP A 87 -12.96 23.78 13.57
C ASP A 87 -14.38 24.30 13.37
N ARG A 88 -15.38 23.69 14.01
CA ARG A 88 -16.60 24.40 14.41
C ARG A 88 -17.11 23.87 15.74
N GLY A 89 -16.97 24.71 16.76
CA GLY A 89 -17.58 24.54 18.06
C GLY A 89 -19.09 24.72 18.04
N THR A 90 -19.76 24.03 18.96
CA THR A 90 -20.64 24.54 20.01
C THR A 90 -20.88 23.39 20.99
#